data_AF-Q4JMW3-F1
#
_entry.id   AF-Q4JMW3-F1
#
_cell.length_a   1.000
_cell.length_b   1.000
_cell.length_c   1.000
_cell.angle_alpha   90.00
_cell.angle_beta   90.00
_cell.angle_gamma   90.00
#
_symmetry.space_group_name_H-M   'P 1'
#
loop_
_entity.id
_entity.type
_entity.pdbx_description
1 polymer ?
#
loop_
_entity_poly.entity_id
_entity_poly.type
_entity_poly.pdbx_seq_one_letter_code
_entity_poly.pdbx_strand_id
1 'polypeptide(L)'
;MRTIKKNILFIIISASIASCGIFDTTVKIYGAYEYNCTTGELRVLNANDPVLPFLKKKSWYNQEEFHEAHVQHALEPYEDMPISDSTLSEITPTLGQSNSMFNELKMYVDCENPKDIMF
;
A
#
# COMPACT_ATOMS: atom_id res chain seq x y z
N MET A 1 -38.67 57.04 -8.25
CA MET A 1 -39.52 56.32 -7.28
C MET A 1 -39.88 54.95 -7.83
N ARG A 2 -39.72 53.90 -7.01
CA ARG A 2 -40.30 52.54 -7.10
C ARG A 2 -39.74 51.59 -8.17
N THR A 3 -39.50 50.29 -7.96
CA THR A 3 -39.12 49.45 -6.81
C THR A 3 -38.86 48.04 -7.42
N ILE A 4 -37.72 47.45 -7.06
CA ILE A 4 -37.30 46.02 -7.09
C ILE A 4 -38.36 44.98 -7.48
N LYS A 5 -38.04 44.02 -8.37
CA LYS A 5 -38.21 42.57 -8.11
C LYS A 5 -37.12 41.73 -8.78
N LYS A 6 -36.28 41.13 -7.91
CA LYS A 6 -35.43 39.96 -8.17
C LYS A 6 -36.25 38.87 -8.87
N ASN A 7 -35.74 38.29 -9.95
CA ASN A 7 -36.08 36.92 -10.34
C ASN A 7 -34.80 36.24 -10.82
N ILE A 8 -34.19 35.57 -9.86
CA ILE A 8 -33.14 34.56 -9.99
C ILE A 8 -33.76 33.43 -10.83
N LEU A 9 -33.28 33.22 -12.05
CA LEU A 9 -33.64 32.02 -12.80
C LEU A 9 -32.56 30.98 -12.56
N PHE A 10 -32.99 29.92 -11.89
CA PHE A 10 -32.24 28.77 -11.43
C PHE A 10 -31.37 28.17 -12.53
N ILE A 11 -30.06 28.19 -12.31
CA ILE A 11 -29.13 27.30 -13.00
C ILE A 11 -29.37 25.91 -12.40
N ILE A 12 -30.18 25.09 -13.07
CA ILE A 12 -30.22 23.65 -12.80
C ILE A 12 -29.00 23.06 -13.48
N ILE A 13 -27.83 23.15 -12.84
CA ILE A 13 -26.75 22.20 -13.08
C ILE A 13 -27.28 20.90 -12.52
N SER A 14 -27.81 20.05 -13.39
CA SER A 14 -27.97 18.63 -13.14
C SER A 14 -26.62 18.13 -12.68
N ALA A 15 -26.48 17.97 -11.36
CA ALA A 15 -25.39 17.24 -10.77
C ALA A 15 -25.52 15.81 -11.32
N SER A 16 -24.79 15.55 -12.40
CA SER A 16 -24.30 14.22 -12.71
C SER A 16 -23.49 13.82 -11.48
N ILE A 17 -24.16 13.22 -10.49
CA ILE A 17 -23.54 12.34 -9.53
C ILE A 17 -22.97 11.22 -10.40
N ALA A 18 -21.78 11.46 -10.94
CA ALA A 18 -20.85 10.40 -11.19
C ALA A 18 -20.85 9.62 -9.88
N SER A 19 -21.44 8.43 -9.91
CA SER A 19 -21.13 7.40 -8.92
C SER A 19 -19.61 7.37 -8.85
N CYS A 20 -19.03 8.01 -7.84
CA CYS A 20 -17.63 7.85 -7.53
C CYS A 20 -17.51 6.40 -7.10
N GLY A 21 -17.24 5.54 -8.07
CA GLY A 21 -16.93 4.14 -7.85
C GLY A 21 -15.83 4.06 -6.81
N ILE A 22 -16.03 3.16 -5.84
CA ILE A 22 -15.05 2.60 -4.92
C ILE A 22 -13.85 3.54 -4.74
N PHE A 23 -14.00 4.54 -3.87
CA PHE A 23 -12.89 5.41 -3.53
C PHE A 23 -11.73 4.53 -3.09
N ASP A 24 -10.60 4.64 -3.78
CA ASP A 24 -9.35 3.98 -3.44
C ASP A 24 -9.04 4.23 -1.96
N THR A 25 -9.22 3.20 -1.13
CA THR A 25 -9.21 3.33 0.32
C THR A 25 -7.83 2.95 0.83
N THR A 26 -7.00 3.97 1.06
CA THR A 26 -5.67 3.78 1.61
C THR A 26 -5.64 4.15 3.09
N VAL A 27 -5.07 3.27 3.91
CA VAL A 27 -4.83 3.47 5.35
C VAL A 27 -3.34 3.72 5.57
N LYS A 28 -2.98 4.80 6.25
CA LYS A 28 -1.60 5.03 6.70
C LYS A 28 -1.33 4.29 8.00
N ILE A 29 -0.15 3.69 8.09
CA ILE A 29 0.29 2.90 9.24
C ILE A 29 1.52 3.57 9.82
N TYR A 30 1.37 4.18 10.99
CA TYR A 30 2.41 4.87 11.76
C TYR A 30 3.19 5.95 10.97
N GLY A 31 2.59 6.48 9.90
CA GLY A 31 3.25 7.41 8.97
C GLY A 31 4.42 6.83 8.17
N ALA A 32 4.68 5.53 8.29
CA ALA A 32 5.79 4.83 7.63
C ALA A 32 5.33 4.00 6.43
N TYR A 33 4.12 3.45 6.50
CA TYR A 33 3.54 2.61 5.45
C TYR A 33 2.15 3.06 5.07
N GLU A 34 1.70 2.59 3.92
CA GLU A 34 0.33 2.69 3.46
C GLU A 34 -0.15 1.31 3.01
N TYR A 35 -1.38 0.98 3.35
CA TYR A 35 -2.05 -0.21 2.86
C TYR A 35 -3.30 0.18 2.09
N ASN A 36 -3.42 -0.35 0.88
CA ASN A 36 -4.56 -0.14 0.03
C ASN A 36 -5.60 -1.24 0.29
N CYS A 37 -6.71 -0.89 0.92
CA CYS A 37 -7.83 -1.79 1.19
C CYS A 37 -8.59 -2.22 -0.07
N THR A 38 -8.43 -1.51 -1.18
CA THR A 38 -9.06 -1.84 -2.47
C THR A 38 -8.22 -2.85 -3.26
N THR A 39 -6.91 -2.65 -3.33
CA THR A 39 -6.00 -3.51 -4.11
C THR A 39 -5.29 -4.59 -3.29
N GLY A 40 -5.25 -4.45 -1.97
CA GLY A 40 -4.52 -5.35 -1.08
C GLY A 40 -3.00 -5.14 -1.09
N GLU A 41 -2.55 -3.98 -1.56
CA GLU A 41 -1.13 -3.66 -1.73
C GLU A 41 -0.57 -2.84 -0.57
N LEU A 42 0.71 -3.04 -0.28
CA LEU A 42 1.48 -2.31 0.71
C LEU A 42 2.44 -1.34 0.01
N ARG A 43 2.62 -0.14 0.56
CA ARG A 43 3.60 0.84 0.11
C ARG A 43 4.42 1.36 1.28
N VAL A 44 5.73 1.38 1.11
CA VAL A 44 6.63 2.07 2.05
C VAL A 44 6.76 3.54 1.66
N LEU A 45 6.57 4.43 2.64
CA LEU A 45 6.67 5.87 2.44
C LEU A 45 8.10 6.41 2.55
N ASN A 46 8.95 5.73 3.33
CA ASN A 46 10.34 6.12 3.57
C ASN A 46 11.35 5.18 2.87
N ALA A 47 12.39 5.73 2.25
CA ALA A 47 13.40 4.94 1.54
C ALA A 47 14.39 4.21 2.46
N ASN A 48 14.48 4.62 3.73
CA ASN A 48 15.41 4.07 4.72
C ASN A 48 14.64 3.32 5.80
N ASP A 49 13.60 2.57 5.42
CA ASP A 49 12.84 1.78 6.36
C ASP A 49 13.73 0.67 6.93
N PRO A 50 14.01 0.66 8.25
CA PRO A 50 14.89 -0.33 8.85
C PRO A 50 14.25 -1.72 8.95
N VAL A 51 12.92 -1.82 8.82
CA VAL A 51 12.17 -3.08 8.89
C VAL A 51 12.08 -3.72 7.50
N LEU A 52 11.85 -2.90 6.46
CA LEU A 52 11.68 -3.34 5.07
C LEU A 52 12.67 -2.65 4.12
N PRO A 53 13.98 -2.83 4.32
CA PRO A 53 15.00 -2.13 3.51
C PRO A 53 14.99 -2.53 2.03
N PHE A 54 14.32 -3.64 1.70
CA PHE A 54 14.24 -4.20 0.34
C PHE A 54 13.10 -3.62 -0.51
N LEU A 55 12.21 -2.82 0.07
CA LEU A 55 11.11 -2.21 -0.69
C LEU A 55 11.51 -0.83 -1.23
N LYS A 56 11.19 -0.59 -2.50
CA LYS A 56 11.44 0.70 -3.16
C LYS A 56 10.42 1.73 -2.69
N LYS A 57 10.91 2.93 -2.40
CA LYS A 57 10.08 4.07 -1.97
C LYS A 57 8.95 4.35 -2.97
N LYS A 58 7.75 4.55 -2.44
CA LYS A 58 6.53 4.93 -3.18
C LYS A 58 6.06 3.90 -4.22
N SER A 59 6.64 2.70 -4.23
CA SER A 59 6.10 1.56 -5.00
C SER A 59 5.05 0.82 -4.17
N TRP A 60 4.00 0.38 -4.84
CA TRP A 60 3.03 -0.56 -4.28
C TRP A 60 3.52 -1.98 -4.51
N TYR A 61 3.26 -2.85 -3.53
CA TYR A 61 3.63 -4.25 -3.55
C TYR A 61 2.42 -5.06 -3.13
N ASN A 62 1.94 -5.94 -4.00
CA ASN A 62 1.07 -7.03 -3.58
C ASN A 62 1.91 -8.12 -2.85
N GLN A 63 1.27 -9.17 -2.34
CA GLN A 63 1.96 -10.22 -1.59
C GLN A 63 3.02 -10.97 -2.40
N GLU A 64 2.79 -11.19 -3.69
CA GLU A 64 3.74 -11.87 -4.59
C GLU A 64 4.96 -10.98 -4.85
N GLU A 65 4.74 -9.73 -5.23
CA GLU A 65 5.81 -8.76 -5.45
C GLU A 65 6.63 -8.50 -4.18
N PHE A 66 5.97 -8.49 -3.00
CA PHE A 66 6.65 -8.41 -1.72
C PHE A 66 7.55 -9.63 -1.48
N HIS A 67 7.04 -10.84 -1.77
CA HIS A 67 7.82 -12.06 -1.65
C HIS A 67 9.03 -12.08 -2.58
N GLU A 68 8.85 -11.69 -3.85
CA GLU A 68 9.94 -11.58 -4.82
C GLU A 68 11.01 -10.59 -4.36
N ALA A 69 10.61 -9.40 -3.90
CA ALA A 69 11.54 -8.40 -3.37
C ALA A 69 12.30 -8.91 -2.14
N HIS A 70 11.62 -9.64 -1.25
CA HIS A 70 12.24 -10.26 -0.07
C HIS A 70 13.26 -11.34 -0.46
N VAL A 71 12.92 -12.19 -1.44
CA VAL A 71 13.84 -13.22 -1.96
C VAL A 71 15.06 -12.59 -2.62
N GLN A 72 14.86 -11.62 -3.51
CA GLN A 72 15.96 -10.92 -4.19
C GLN A 72 16.93 -10.32 -3.17
N HIS A 73 16.40 -9.61 -2.17
CA HIS A 73 17.24 -9.01 -1.14
C HIS A 73 17.97 -10.04 -0.27
N ALA A 74 17.31 -11.14 0.08
CA ALA A 74 17.94 -12.19 0.88
C ALA A 74 19.08 -12.90 0.13
N LEU A 75 18.97 -13.01 -1.21
CA LEU A 75 19.94 -13.69 -2.05
C LEU A 75 21.04 -12.77 -2.62
N GLU A 76 20.82 -11.45 -2.66
CA GLU A 76 21.77 -10.44 -3.16
C GLU A 76 23.21 -10.62 -2.62
N PRO A 77 23.45 -10.90 -1.32
CA PRO A 77 24.81 -11.10 -0.82
C PRO A 77 25.52 -12.33 -1.41
N TYR A 78 24.78 -13.26 -2.02
CA TYR A 78 25.24 -14.58 -2.42
C TYR A 78 25.40 -14.75 -3.94
N GLU A 79 25.06 -13.75 -4.76
CA GLU A 79 25.05 -13.84 -6.23
C GLU A 79 26.40 -14.28 -6.85
N ASP A 80 27.51 -13.79 -6.31
CA ASP A 80 28.87 -14.08 -6.81
C ASP A 80 29.58 -15.21 -6.03
N MET A 81 28.89 -15.87 -5.09
CA MET A 81 29.50 -16.90 -4.25
C MET A 81 29.30 -18.30 -4.85
N PRO A 82 30.30 -19.20 -4.76
CA PRO A 82 30.19 -20.58 -5.24
C PRO A 82 29.37 -21.43 -4.25
N ILE A 83 28.08 -21.16 -4.16
CA ILE A 83 27.13 -21.83 -3.26
C ILE A 83 26.24 -22.77 -4.07
N SER A 84 25.90 -23.92 -3.50
CA SER A 84 25.01 -24.88 -4.17
C SER A 84 23.56 -24.43 -4.12
N ASP A 85 22.79 -24.85 -5.12
CA ASP A 85 21.33 -24.62 -5.17
C ASP A 85 20.62 -25.12 -3.91
N SER A 86 21.10 -26.22 -3.30
CA SER A 86 20.54 -26.74 -2.05
C SER A 86 20.69 -25.74 -0.91
N THR A 87 21.86 -25.11 -0.78
CA THR A 87 22.12 -24.12 0.26
C THR A 87 21.39 -22.82 -0.05
N LEU A 88 21.31 -22.40 -1.33
CA LEU A 88 20.49 -21.25 -1.73
C LEU A 88 19.02 -21.46 -1.36
N SER A 89 18.48 -22.67 -1.58
CA SER A 89 17.11 -23.00 -1.21
C SER A 89 16.86 -22.97 0.30
N GLU A 90 17.86 -23.27 1.13
CA GLU A 90 17.75 -23.20 2.60
C GLU A 90 17.73 -21.76 3.13
N ILE A 91 18.42 -20.83 2.46
CA ILE A 91 18.45 -19.41 2.83
C ILE A 91 17.33 -18.59 2.19
N THR A 92 16.74 -19.09 1.09
CA THR A 92 15.66 -18.41 0.37
C THR A 92 14.44 -18.27 1.28
N PRO A 93 13.93 -17.04 1.52
CA PRO A 93 12.71 -16.84 2.26
C PRO A 93 11.55 -17.63 1.66
N THR A 94 10.75 -18.27 2.50
CA THR A 94 9.52 -18.91 2.06
C THR A 94 8.41 -17.89 1.84
N LEU A 95 7.40 -18.25 1.05
CA LEU A 95 6.17 -17.47 0.92
C LEU A 95 5.50 -17.24 2.29
N GLY A 96 5.52 -18.24 3.18
CA GLY A 96 4.95 -18.14 4.52
C GLY A 96 5.64 -17.08 5.39
N GLN A 97 6.98 -17.02 5.37
CA GLN A 97 7.74 -15.99 6.07
C GLN A 97 7.44 -14.59 5.51
N SER A 98 7.40 -14.47 4.18
CA SER A 98 7.11 -13.20 3.50
C SER A 98 5.69 -12.70 3.82
N ASN A 99 4.70 -13.60 3.78
CA ASN A 99 3.32 -13.28 4.14
C ASN A 99 3.15 -12.96 5.63
N SER A 100 3.93 -13.58 6.51
CA SER A 100 3.92 -13.24 7.94
C SER A 100 4.31 -11.77 8.14
N MET A 101 5.42 -11.34 7.53
CA MET A 101 5.89 -9.95 7.60
C MET A 101 4.86 -8.98 7.00
N PHE A 102 4.34 -9.29 5.81
CA PHE A 102 3.32 -8.49 5.15
C PHE A 102 2.06 -8.30 6.02
N ASN A 103 1.59 -9.39 6.64
CA ASN A 103 0.39 -9.37 7.46
C ASN A 103 0.59 -8.68 8.81
N GLU A 104 1.79 -8.77 9.39
CA GLU A 104 2.13 -8.11 10.65
C GLU A 104 2.01 -6.58 10.52
N LEU A 105 2.51 -6.02 9.42
CA LEU A 105 2.47 -4.58 9.16
C LEU A 105 1.04 -4.05 9.07
N LYS A 106 0.13 -4.81 8.44
CA LYS A 106 -1.27 -4.43 8.27
C LYS A 106 -2.20 -5.02 9.33
N MET A 107 -1.68 -5.61 10.40
CA MET A 107 -2.46 -6.40 11.36
C MET A 107 -3.64 -5.62 11.97
N TYR A 108 -3.45 -4.31 12.18
CA TYR A 108 -4.44 -3.42 12.77
C TYR A 108 -5.27 -2.64 11.74
N VAL A 109 -5.09 -2.89 10.45
CA VAL A 109 -5.85 -2.22 9.40
C VAL A 109 -7.26 -2.83 9.35
N ASP A 110 -8.26 -1.99 9.62
CA ASP A 110 -9.68 -2.31 9.44
C ASP A 110 -10.17 -1.70 8.12
N CYS A 111 -10.28 -2.53 7.08
CA CYS A 111 -10.76 -2.07 5.79
C CYS A 111 -12.28 -1.83 5.73
N GLU A 112 -13.05 -2.32 6.70
CA GLU A 112 -14.48 -2.03 6.82
C GLU A 112 -14.72 -0.64 7.44
N ASN A 113 -13.76 -0.15 8.23
CA ASN A 113 -13.77 1.17 8.85
C ASN A 113 -12.38 1.83 8.76
N PRO A 114 -11.96 2.25 7.56
CA PRO A 114 -10.60 2.67 7.28
C PRO A 114 -10.22 3.91 8.08
N LYS A 115 -9.20 3.78 8.92
CA LYS A 115 -8.62 4.87 9.71
C LYS A 115 -7.12 4.72 9.76
N ASP A 116 -6.42 5.85 9.61
CA ASP A 116 -4.98 5.92 9.81
C ASP A 116 -4.62 5.45 11.22
N ILE A 117 -3.58 4.63 11.30
CA ILE A 117 -3.05 4.08 12.53
C ILE A 117 -1.90 4.98 12.98
N MET A 118 -2.04 5.56 14.16
CA MET A 118 -1.11 6.54 14.72
C MET A 118 -0.37 5.96 15.92
N PHE A 119 0.72 6.61 16.34
CA PHE A 119 1.42 6.35 17.60
C PHE A 119 0.65 6.86 18.82
#